data_AF-A0A7W7HUL9-F1
#
_entry.id   AF-A0A7W7HUL9-F1
#
_cell.length_a   1.000
_cell.length_b   1.000
_cell.length_c   1.000
_cell.angle_alpha   90.00
_cell.angle_beta   90.00
_cell.angle_gamma   90.00
#
_symmetry.space_group_name_H-M   'P 1'
#
loop_
_entity.id
_entity.type
_entity.pdbx_description
1 polymer ?
#
loop_
_entity_poly.entity_id
_entity_poly.type
_entity_poly.pdbx_seq_one_letter_code
_entity_poly.pdbx_strand_id
1 'polypeptide(L)'
;MEPVAPVSLAGAAQRPAGWQMQLRVDFAVNRVMQTHRGQSEDVVSQAIQDELRSVGVVPNWRQVAQYAAVISQLPEMPPTK
;
A
#
# COMPACT_ATOMS: atom_id res chain seq x y z
N MET A 1 4.13 20.38 37.34
CA MET A 1 3.60 19.20 36.63
C MET A 1 2.50 19.71 35.73
N GLU A 2 2.78 19.87 34.44
CA GLU A 2 1.78 20.31 33.47
C GLU A 2 0.76 19.17 33.24
N PRO A 3 -0.55 19.44 33.20
CA PRO A 3 -1.55 18.42 32.93
C PRO A 3 -1.41 17.96 31.48
N VAL A 4 -1.00 16.71 31.29
CA VAL A 4 -1.01 16.04 29.99
C VAL A 4 -2.43 16.06 29.44
N ALA A 5 -2.61 16.66 28.26
CA ALA A 5 -3.90 16.83 27.61
C ALA A 5 -4.62 15.47 27.47
N PRO A 6 -5.94 15.41 27.73
CA PRO A 6 -6.71 14.19 27.55
C PRO A 6 -6.66 13.77 26.07
N VAL A 7 -6.13 12.59 25.80
CA VAL A 7 -6.14 12.01 24.46
C VAL A 7 -7.58 11.64 24.13
N SER A 8 -8.24 12.49 23.32
CA SER A 8 -9.59 12.25 22.84
C SER A 8 -9.63 11.02 21.92
N LEU A 9 -9.96 9.86 22.50
CA LEU A 9 -10.24 8.61 21.77
C LEU A 9 -11.51 8.67 20.92
N ALA A 10 -12.29 9.76 21.00
CA ALA A 10 -13.56 9.94 20.30
C ALA A 10 -13.44 9.90 18.76
N GLY A 11 -12.26 10.18 18.19
CA GLY A 11 -11.99 10.04 16.75
C GLY A 11 -11.59 8.62 16.31
N ALA A 12 -11.17 7.75 17.24
CA ALA A 12 -10.71 6.40 16.91
C ALA A 12 -11.86 5.44 16.53
N ALA A 13 -13.09 5.79 16.91
CA ALA A 13 -14.28 4.98 16.67
C ALA A 13 -14.92 5.19 15.29
N GLN A 14 -14.58 6.27 14.57
CA GLN A 14 -15.19 6.60 13.28
C GLN A 14 -14.34 6.12 12.10
N ARG A 15 -13.81 4.90 12.20
CA ARG A 15 -13.08 4.30 11.08
C ARG A 15 -14.09 3.52 10.22
N PRO A 16 -14.31 3.93 8.95
CA PRO A 16 -15.32 3.33 8.10
C PRO A 16 -15.08 1.82 7.96
N ALA A 17 -16.17 1.05 7.82
CA ALA A 17 -16.07 -0.38 7.53
C ALA A 17 -15.14 -0.60 6.32
N GLY A 18 -14.10 -1.41 6.49
CA GLY A 18 -13.08 -1.63 5.46
C GLY A 18 -11.82 -0.76 5.56
N TRP A 19 -11.68 0.15 6.52
CA TRP A 19 -10.44 0.95 6.68
C TRP A 19 -9.19 0.08 6.89
N GLN A 20 -9.32 -1.06 7.58
CA GLN A 20 -8.21 -2.02 7.75
C GLN A 20 -7.84 -2.68 6.43
N MET A 21 -8.82 -2.91 5.55
CA MET A 21 -8.60 -3.44 4.21
C MET A 21 -7.85 -2.41 3.37
N GLN A 22 -8.28 -1.15 3.43
CA GLN A 22 -7.63 -0.03 2.74
C GLN A 22 -6.15 0.07 3.13
N LEU A 23 -5.85 0.07 4.44
CA LEU A 23 -4.46 0.14 4.93
C LEU A 23 -3.60 -1.03 4.47
N ARG A 24 -4.16 -2.23 4.37
CA ARG A 24 -3.45 -3.41 3.85
C ARG A 24 -3.12 -3.26 2.37
N VAL A 25 -4.07 -2.73 1.58
CA VAL A 25 -3.86 -2.42 0.16
C VAL A 25 -2.79 -1.34 0.01
N ASP A 26 -2.91 -0.23 0.75
CA ASP A 26 -1.94 0.86 0.73
C ASP A 26 -0.54 0.39 1.16
N PHE A 27 -0.45 -0.49 2.16
CA PHE A 27 0.80 -1.09 2.58
C PHE A 27 1.43 -1.94 1.46
N ALA A 28 0.64 -2.82 0.83
CA ALA A 28 1.11 -3.68 -0.25
C ALA A 28 1.61 -2.86 -1.45
N VAL A 29 0.82 -1.86 -1.87
CA VAL A 29 1.17 -0.96 -2.97
C VAL A 29 2.44 -0.17 -2.64
N ASN A 30 2.55 0.42 -1.44
CA ASN A 30 3.75 1.16 -1.03
C ASN A 30 5.00 0.27 -0.95
N ARG A 31 4.84 -0.99 -0.56
CA ARG A 31 5.96 -1.94 -0.51
C ARG A 31 6.44 -2.30 -1.91
N VAL A 32 5.52 -2.55 -2.84
CA VAL A 32 5.88 -2.82 -4.24
C VAL A 32 6.48 -1.59 -4.91
N MET A 33 5.96 -0.39 -4.62
CA MET A 33 6.59 0.87 -5.05
C MET A 33 8.04 1.02 -4.58
N GLN A 34 8.37 0.54 -3.37
CA GLN A 34 9.74 0.63 -2.83
C GLN A 34 10.67 -0.50 -3.28
N THR A 35 10.15 -1.55 -3.92
CA THR A 35 10.95 -2.74 -4.26
C THR A 35 11.01 -2.99 -5.76
N HIS A 36 9.98 -2.58 -6.50
CA HIS A 36 9.79 -2.88 -7.92
C HIS A 36 9.51 -1.62 -8.77
N ARG A 37 9.68 -0.39 -8.26
CA ARG A 37 9.48 0.82 -9.10
C ARG A 37 10.44 0.86 -10.28
N GLY A 38 9.89 1.21 -11.44
CA GLY A 38 10.61 1.25 -12.72
C GLY A 38 10.89 -0.13 -13.35
N GLN A 39 10.40 -1.22 -12.74
CA GLN A 39 10.35 -2.53 -13.41
C GLN A 39 9.15 -2.62 -14.37
N SER A 40 9.15 -3.64 -15.22
CA SER A 40 8.05 -3.90 -16.17
C SER A 40 6.71 -4.10 -15.46
N GLU A 41 5.64 -3.62 -16.08
CA GLU A 41 4.27 -3.67 -15.54
C GLU A 41 3.83 -5.08 -15.15
N ASP A 42 4.21 -6.11 -15.92
CA ASP A 42 3.95 -7.52 -15.59
C ASP A 42 4.57 -7.94 -14.25
N VAL A 43 5.83 -7.57 -14.01
CA VAL A 43 6.55 -7.93 -12.78
C VAL A 43 5.93 -7.23 -11.59
N VAL A 44 5.63 -5.94 -11.75
CA VAL A 44 4.96 -5.14 -10.72
C VAL A 44 3.55 -5.69 -10.44
N SER A 45 2.79 -6.07 -11.46
CA SER A 45 1.44 -6.64 -11.31
C SER A 45 1.46 -7.93 -10.51
N GLN A 46 2.42 -8.82 -10.78
CA GLN A 46 2.59 -10.06 -10.02
C GLN A 46 2.99 -9.76 -8.56
N ALA A 47 3.93 -8.83 -8.34
CA ALA A 47 4.35 -8.45 -7.00
C ALA A 47 3.21 -7.86 -6.15
N ILE A 48 2.36 -7.01 -6.73
CA ILE A 48 1.18 -6.46 -6.04
C ILE A 48 0.21 -7.58 -5.66
N GLN A 49 -0.05 -8.53 -6.56
CA GLN A 49 -0.96 -9.64 -6.26
C GLN A 49 -0.46 -10.52 -5.13
N ASP A 50 0.85 -10.81 -5.13
CA ASP A 50 1.47 -11.63 -4.09
C ASP A 50 1.43 -10.92 -2.73
N GLU A 51 1.79 -9.64 -2.70
CA GLU A 51 1.78 -8.85 -1.47
C GLU A 51 0.35 -8.65 -0.94
N LEU A 52 -0.64 -8.38 -1.81
CA LEU A 52 -2.05 -8.31 -1.41
C LEU A 52 -2.54 -9.63 -0.82
N ARG A 53 -2.18 -10.77 -1.43
CA ARG A 53 -2.53 -12.09 -0.92
C ARG A 53 -1.86 -12.35 0.44
N SER A 54 -0.60 -11.95 0.62
CA SER A 54 0.16 -12.07 1.86
C SER A 54 -0.51 -11.33 3.03
N VAL A 55 -1.09 -10.16 2.78
CA VAL A 55 -1.84 -9.39 3.79
C VAL A 55 -3.31 -9.81 3.95
N GLY A 56 -3.71 -10.92 3.31
CA GLY A 56 -5.08 -11.46 3.38
C GLY A 56 -6.11 -10.64 2.61
N VAL A 57 -5.67 -9.86 1.62
CA VAL A 57 -6.53 -9.07 0.74
C VAL A 57 -6.72 -9.83 -0.58
N VAL A 58 -7.97 -9.97 -1.02
CA VAL A 58 -8.27 -10.50 -2.36
C VAL A 58 -7.86 -9.46 -3.41
N PRO A 59 -6.91 -9.78 -4.30
CA PRO A 59 -6.46 -8.84 -5.31
C PRO A 59 -7.57 -8.58 -6.35
N ASN A 60 -7.86 -7.30 -6.59
CA ASN A 60 -8.73 -6.88 -7.69
C ASN A 60 -7.87 -6.59 -8.92
N TRP A 61 -7.95 -7.45 -9.93
CA TRP A 61 -7.16 -7.37 -11.17
C TRP A 61 -7.20 -5.99 -11.84
N ARG A 62 -8.35 -5.29 -11.82
CA ARG A 62 -8.46 -3.95 -12.40
C ARG A 62 -7.66 -2.91 -11.63
N GLN A 63 -7.67 -2.99 -10.30
CA GLN A 63 -6.91 -2.09 -9.44
C GLN A 63 -5.42 -2.40 -9.52
N VAL A 64 -5.05 -3.69 -9.52
CA VAL A 64 -3.66 -4.14 -9.68
C VAL A 64 -3.06 -3.60 -10.96
N ALA A 65 -3.74 -3.71 -12.11
CA ALA A 65 -3.25 -3.18 -13.37
C ALA A 65 -3.07 -1.65 -13.34
N GLN A 66 -3.99 -0.92 -12.71
CA GLN A 66 -3.86 0.54 -12.53
C GLN A 66 -2.64 0.90 -11.68
N TYR A 67 -2.44 0.21 -10.56
CA TYR A 67 -1.27 0.43 -9.72
C TYR A 67 0.02 0.04 -10.44
N ALA A 68 0.03 -1.09 -11.14
CA ALA A 68 1.20 -1.55 -11.87
C ALA A 68 1.61 -0.58 -12.99
N ALA A 69 0.65 -0.05 -13.74
CA ALA A 69 0.90 0.96 -14.76
C ALA A 69 1.49 2.25 -14.18
N VAL A 70 1.04 2.67 -13.00
CA VAL A 70 1.60 3.85 -12.33
C VAL A 70 3.01 3.57 -11.79
N ILE A 71 3.22 2.43 -11.14
CA ILE A 71 4.49 2.06 -10.50
C ILE A 71 5.59 1.78 -11.52
N SER A 72 5.24 1.19 -12.67
CA SER A 72 6.18 0.98 -13.77
C SER A 72 6.65 2.29 -14.41
N GLN A 73 5.83 3.34 -14.36
CA GLN A 73 6.17 4.69 -14.81
C GLN A 73 6.98 5.49 -13.78
N LEU A 74 7.09 5.03 -12.53
CA LEU A 74 7.89 5.72 -11.53
C LEU A 74 9.38 5.56 -11.83
N PRO A 75 10.19 6.62 -11.63
CA PRO A 75 11.63 6.53 -11.82
C PRO A 75 12.21 5.45 -10.90
N GLU A 76 13.10 4.61 -11.45
CA GLU A 76 13.76 3.53 -10.74
C GLU A 76 14.39 4.02 -9.42
N MET A 77 14.46 3.15 -8.43
CA MET A 77 15.26 3.45 -7.24
C MET A 77 16.70 3.64 -7.66
N PRO A 78 17.36 4.77 -7.29
CA PRO A 78 18.80 4.83 -7.43
C PRO A 78 19.35 3.62 -6.65
N PRO A 79 20.23 2.81 -7.27
CA PRO A 79 20.76 1.64 -6.59
C PRO A 79 21.44 2.14 -5.32
N THR A 80 20.94 1.70 -4.16
CA THR A 80 21.63 1.90 -2.89
C THR A 80 22.97 1.17 -3.02
N LYS A 81 24.03 1.96 -3.24
CA LYS A 81 25.42 1.50 -3.17
C LYS A 81 25.78 1.17 -1.73
#